data_AF-A0A5E4VCC0-F1
#
_entry.id   AF-A0A5E4VCC0-F1
#
_cell.length_a   1.000
_cell.length_b   1.000
_cell.length_c   1.000
_cell.angle_alpha   90.00
_cell.angle_beta   90.00
_cell.angle_gamma   90.00
#
_symmetry.space_group_name_H-M   'P 1'
#
loop_
_entity.id
_entity.type
_entity.pdbx_description
1 polymer ?
#
loop_
_entity_poly.entity_id
_entity_poly.type
_entity_poly.pdbx_seq_one_letter_code
_entity_poly.pdbx_strand_id
1 'polypeptide(L)'
;MTELAHAMVLDRSALARNIKPLERDGFLVQRPDCDDGRSRRVELTSAGRAKLTEANRLWRKAQSQFEQVYGEERAAALRVALSEIYSDEFIEAFGQP
;
A
#
# COMPACT_ATOMS: atom_id res chain seq x y z
N MET A 1 -7.73 -2.32 -9.93
CA MET A 1 -8.19 -1.52 -8.75
C MET A 1 -8.53 -2.37 -7.53
N THR A 2 -9.33 -3.44 -7.66
CA THR A 2 -9.68 -4.34 -6.52
C THR A 2 -8.44 -4.99 -5.89
N GLU A 3 -7.54 -5.53 -6.71
CA GLU A 3 -6.28 -6.14 -6.25
C GLU A 3 -5.41 -5.14 -5.47
N LEU A 4 -5.23 -3.92 -6.00
CA LEU A 4 -4.47 -2.87 -5.29
C LEU A 4 -5.15 -2.48 -3.98
N ALA A 5 -6.48 -2.44 -3.92
CA ALA A 5 -7.21 -2.13 -2.69
C ALA A 5 -6.98 -3.23 -1.64
N HIS A 6 -7.07 -4.49 -2.06
CA HIS A 6 -6.77 -5.65 -1.24
C HIS A 6 -5.33 -5.63 -0.70
N ALA A 7 -4.34 -5.42 -1.58
CA ALA A 7 -2.93 -5.34 -1.21
C ALA A 7 -2.62 -4.19 -0.25
N MET A 8 -3.41 -3.11 -0.28
CA MET A 8 -3.28 -1.97 0.63
C MET A 8 -4.12 -2.10 1.90
N VAL A 9 -4.88 -3.20 2.07
CA VAL A 9 -5.85 -3.39 3.15
C VAL A 9 -6.84 -2.21 3.21
N LEU A 10 -7.31 -1.77 2.04
CA LEU A 10 -8.26 -0.68 1.87
C LEU A 10 -9.51 -1.16 1.13
N ASP A 11 -10.65 -0.55 1.43
CA ASP A 11 -11.80 -0.65 0.55
C ASP A 11 -11.57 0.16 -0.75
N ARG A 12 -12.34 -0.17 -1.80
CA ARG A 12 -12.20 0.47 -3.12
C ARG A 12 -12.43 1.98 -3.08
N SER A 13 -13.31 2.48 -2.21
CA SER A 13 -13.62 3.90 -2.09
C SER A 13 -12.50 4.67 -1.38
N ALA A 14 -11.88 4.08 -0.35
CA ALA A 14 -10.70 4.60 0.30
C ALA A 14 -9.52 4.68 -0.67
N LEU A 15 -9.25 3.60 -1.43
CA LEU A 15 -8.20 3.62 -2.44
C LEU A 15 -8.46 4.69 -3.52
N ALA A 16 -9.69 4.79 -4.03
CA ALA A 16 -10.04 5.80 -5.04
C ALA A 16 -9.83 7.24 -4.52
N ARG A 17 -10.11 7.51 -3.24
CA ARG A 17 -9.82 8.81 -2.62
C ARG A 17 -8.32 9.08 -2.50
N ASN A 18 -7.52 8.07 -2.19
CA ASN A 18 -6.06 8.20 -2.08
C ASN A 18 -5.37 8.39 -3.44
N ILE A 19 -5.92 7.80 -4.50
CA ILE A 19 -5.38 7.89 -5.87
C ILE A 19 -5.63 9.26 -6.51
N LYS A 20 -6.81 9.87 -6.26
CA LYS A 20 -7.20 11.14 -6.92
C LYS A 20 -6.15 12.26 -6.79
N PRO A 21 -5.57 12.56 -5.61
CA PRO A 21 -4.52 13.56 -5.50
C PRO A 21 -3.24 13.18 -6.26
N LEU A 22 -2.86 11.89 -6.23
CA LEU A 22 -1.66 11.41 -6.93
C LEU A 22 -1.81 11.50 -8.46
N GLU A 23 -3.02 11.30 -8.98
CA GLU A 23 -3.35 11.50 -10.40
C GLU A 23 -3.33 12.98 -10.77
N ARG A 24 -3.98 13.83 -9.96
CA ARG A 24 -4.01 15.29 -10.14
C ARG A 24 -2.59 15.88 -10.20
N ASP A 25 -1.70 15.39 -9.33
CA ASP A 25 -0.31 15.85 -9.24
C ASP A 25 0.61 15.18 -10.27
N GLY A 26 0.07 14.30 -11.12
CA GLY A 26 0.79 13.67 -12.23
C GLY A 26 1.75 12.55 -11.81
N PHE A 27 1.61 12.00 -10.60
CA PHE A 27 2.44 10.89 -10.12
C PHE A 27 1.96 9.53 -10.64
N LEU A 28 0.68 9.40 -10.95
CA LEU A 28 0.13 8.19 -11.56
C LEU A 28 -0.88 8.53 -12.63
N VAL A 29 -1.22 7.53 -13.45
CA VAL A 29 -2.30 7.58 -14.43
C VAL A 29 -3.14 6.32 -14.34
N GLN A 30 -4.44 6.45 -14.62
CA GLN A 30 -5.33 5.31 -14.77
C GLN A 30 -5.55 4.98 -16.24
N ARG A 31 -5.20 3.77 -16.67
CA ARG A 31 -5.45 3.28 -18.04
C ARG A 31 -6.54 2.22 -18.05
N PRO A 32 -7.38 2.14 -19.11
CA PRO A 32 -8.21 0.97 -19.34
C PRO A 32 -7.33 -0.27 -19.39
N ASP A 33 -7.79 -1.36 -18.78
CA ASP A 33 -7.17 -2.66 -19.00
C ASP A 33 -7.48 -3.13 -20.43
N CYS A 34 -6.44 -3.57 -21.14
CA CYS A 34 -6.55 -4.06 -22.51
C CYS A 34 -7.31 -5.38 -22.59
N ASP A 35 -7.31 -6.17 -21.51
CA ASP A 35 -7.94 -7.49 -21.47
C ASP A 35 -9.36 -7.45 -20.89
N ASP A 36 -9.66 -6.44 -20.07
CA ASP A 36 -10.99 -6.16 -19.51
C ASP A 36 -11.28 -4.67 -19.52
N GLY A 37 -11.94 -4.18 -20.57
CA GLY A 37 -12.28 -2.76 -20.74
C GLY A 37 -13.16 -2.15 -19.64
N ARG A 38 -13.68 -2.96 -18.70
CA ARG A 38 -14.39 -2.47 -17.49
C ARG A 38 -13.45 -2.19 -16.33
N SER A 39 -12.24 -2.70 -16.36
CA SER A 39 -11.24 -2.50 -15.31
C SER A 39 -10.23 -1.40 -15.68
N ARG A 40 -9.69 -0.73 -14.65
CA ARG A 40 -8.61 0.24 -14.81
C ARG A 40 -7.36 -0.20 -14.06
N ARG A 41 -6.21 -0.07 -14.73
CA ARG A 41 -4.88 -0.25 -14.16
C ARG A 41 -4.31 1.10 -13.73
N VAL A 42 -3.60 1.08 -12.62
CA VAL A 42 -2.93 2.25 -12.06
C VAL A 42 -1.44 2.12 -12.40
N GLU A 43 -0.88 3.11 -13.07
CA GLU A 43 0.52 3.10 -13.48
C GLU A 43 1.22 4.34 -12.93
N LEU A 44 2.43 4.17 -12.40
CA LEU A 44 3.28 5.31 -12.05
C LEU A 44 3.77 6.01 -13.32
N THR A 45 3.77 7.33 -13.30
CA THR A 45 4.48 8.13 -14.31
C THR A 45 5.97 8.15 -14.02
N SER A 46 6.77 8.78 -14.90
CA SER A 46 8.17 9.08 -14.62
C SER A 46 8.32 9.96 -13.36
N ALA A 47 7.49 10.99 -13.23
CA ALA A 47 7.45 11.86 -12.06
C ALA A 47 7.05 11.08 -10.80
N GLY A 48 6.09 10.16 -10.90
CA GLY A 48 5.69 9.29 -9.82
C GLY A 48 6.79 8.35 -9.35
N ARG A 49 7.52 7.74 -10.27
CA ARG A 49 8.69 6.91 -9.94
C ARG A 49 9.75 7.72 -9.19
N ALA A 50 10.08 8.92 -9.68
CA ALA A 50 11.02 9.81 -8.99
C ALA A 50 10.51 10.19 -7.58
N LYS A 51 9.23 10.51 -7.45
CA LYS A 51 8.63 10.87 -6.16
C LYS A 51 8.61 9.68 -5.18
N LEU A 52 8.35 8.48 -5.67
CA LEU A 52 8.41 7.26 -4.87
C LEU A 52 9.82 6.99 -4.36
N THR A 53 10.85 7.20 -5.19
CA THR A 53 12.25 7.08 -4.74
C THR A 53 12.58 8.08 -3.62
N GLU A 54 12.13 9.33 -3.76
CA GLU A 54 12.29 10.35 -2.72
C GLU A 54 11.56 9.95 -1.42
N ALA A 55 10.29 9.55 -1.53
CA ALA A 55 9.47 9.13 -0.40
C ALA A 55 10.07 7.92 0.32
N ASN A 56 10.56 6.91 -0.41
CA ASN A 56 11.20 5.73 0.15
C ASN A 56 12.45 6.08 0.98
N ARG A 57 13.23 7.08 0.54
CA ARG A 57 14.40 7.54 1.29
C ARG A 57 13.99 8.17 2.62
N LEU A 58 12.97 9.03 2.60
CA LEU A 58 12.43 9.68 3.81
C LEU A 58 11.80 8.66 4.74
N TRP A 59 11.04 7.70 4.20
CA TRP A 59 10.43 6.61 4.95
C TRP A 59 11.48 5.75 5.66
N ARG A 60 12.55 5.34 4.97
CA ARG A 60 13.64 4.58 5.60
C ARG A 60 14.26 5.34 6.77
N LYS A 61 14.44 6.66 6.64
CA LYS A 61 14.96 7.48 7.76
C LYS A 61 13.99 7.45 8.95
N ALA A 62 12.69 7.64 8.71
CA ALA A 62 11.69 7.56 9.77
C ALA A 62 11.64 6.16 10.42
N GLN A 63 11.72 5.11 9.60
CA GLN A 63 11.75 3.73 10.05
C GLN A 63 12.96 3.43 10.92
N SER A 64 14.16 3.87 10.52
CA SER A 64 15.37 3.71 11.33
C SER A 64 15.29 4.48 12.65
N GLN A 65 14.71 5.68 12.65
CA GLN A 65 14.48 6.44 13.88
C GLN A 65 13.52 5.73 14.83
N PHE A 66 12.44 5.16 14.30
CA PHE A 66 11.52 4.34 15.07
C PHE A 66 12.23 3.11 15.66
N GLU A 67 12.99 2.38 14.86
CA GLU A 67 13.71 1.18 15.30
C GLU A 67 14.80 1.49 16.35
N GLN A 68 15.46 2.63 16.26
CA GLN A 68 16.42 3.09 17.27
C GLN A 68 15.75 3.32 18.64
N VAL A 69 14.51 3.82 18.67
CA VAL A 69 13.80 4.14 19.91
C VAL A 69 13.03 2.93 20.45
N TYR A 70 12.37 2.19 19.57
CA TYR A 70 11.49 1.07 19.93
C TYR A 70 12.25 -0.26 20.09
N GLY A 71 13.38 -0.41 19.41
CA GLY A 71 14.17 -1.64 19.30
C GLY A 71 13.88 -2.39 18.00
N GLU A 72 14.93 -2.75 17.27
CA GLU A 72 14.86 -3.41 15.95
C GLU A 72 14.13 -4.77 16.02
N GLU A 73 14.49 -5.63 16.97
CA GLU A 73 13.85 -6.94 17.16
C GLU A 73 12.37 -6.81 17.49
N ARG A 74 12.02 -5.86 18.38
CA ARG A 74 10.63 -5.60 18.75
C ARG A 74 9.83 -5.04 17.57
N ALA A 75 10.43 -4.15 16.78
CA ALA A 75 9.82 -3.62 15.58
C ALA A 75 9.58 -4.71 14.52
N ALA A 76 10.54 -5.62 14.35
CA ALA A 76 10.40 -6.78 13.46
C ALA A 76 9.29 -7.72 13.93
N ALA A 77 9.28 -8.09 15.21
CA ALA A 77 8.23 -8.91 15.80
C ALA A 77 6.84 -8.28 15.67
N LEU A 78 6.73 -6.96 15.86
CA LEU A 78 5.48 -6.23 15.65
C LEU A 78 4.97 -6.35 14.20
N ARG A 79 5.87 -6.22 13.20
CA ARG A 79 5.49 -6.39 11.80
C ARG A 79 5.00 -7.80 11.49
N VAL A 80 5.66 -8.82 12.04
CA VAL A 80 5.24 -10.22 11.91
C VAL A 80 3.86 -10.43 12.53
N ALA A 81 3.66 -10.00 13.76
CA ALA A 81 2.36 -10.13 14.44
C ALA A 81 1.25 -9.40 13.69
N LEU A 82 1.48 -8.18 13.21
CA LEU A 82 0.51 -7.46 12.38
C LEU A 82 0.23 -8.21 11.07
N SER A 83 1.25 -8.85 10.46
CA SER A 83 1.07 -9.65 9.24
C SER A 83 0.27 -10.92 9.40
N GLU A 84 0.39 -11.57 10.55
CA GLU A 84 -0.45 -12.70 10.90
C GLU A 84 -1.90 -12.24 11.09
N ILE A 85 -2.12 -11.13 11.80
CA ILE A 85 -3.47 -10.60 12.09
C ILE A 85 -4.22 -10.19 10.81
N TYR A 86 -3.55 -9.64 9.79
CA TYR A 86 -4.23 -9.27 8.54
C TYR A 86 -4.30 -10.40 7.52
N SER A 87 -3.71 -11.57 7.79
CA SER A 87 -3.71 -12.70 6.85
C SER A 87 -5.12 -13.24 6.58
N ASP A 88 -5.32 -13.77 5.37
CA ASP A 88 -6.58 -14.41 4.98
C ASP A 88 -6.94 -15.55 5.95
N GLU A 89 -5.94 -16.34 6.37
CA GLU A 89 -6.10 -17.45 7.31
C GLU A 89 -6.57 -16.99 8.69
N PHE A 90 -6.03 -15.87 9.21
CA PHE A 90 -6.51 -15.29 10.48
C PHE A 90 -7.94 -14.77 10.35
N ILE A 91 -8.27 -14.09 9.26
CA ILE A 91 -9.62 -13.56 9.00
C ILE A 91 -10.64 -14.70 8.93
N GLU A 92 -10.30 -15.79 8.23
CA GLU A 92 -11.13 -16.99 8.14
C GLU A 92 -11.33 -17.65 9.50
N ALA A 93 -10.27 -17.84 10.29
CA ALA A 93 -10.35 -18.43 11.62
C ALA A 93 -11.14 -17.56 12.62
N PHE A 94 -10.95 -16.23 12.56
CA PHE A 94 -11.63 -15.27 13.43
C PHE A 94 -13.12 -15.09 13.10
N GLY A 95 -13.49 -15.27 11.82
CA GLY A 95 -14.86 -15.15 11.34
C GLY A 95 -15.72 -16.42 11.50
N GLN A 96 -15.14 -17.53 11.94
CA GLN A 96 -15.89 -18.75 12.26
C GLN A 96 -16.51 -18.65 13.67
N PRO A 97 -17.80 -19.01 13.84
CA PRO A 97 -18.52 -18.91 15.11
C PRO A 97 -17.98 -19.84 16.20
#